data_AF-A0AA46Q305-F1
#
_entry.id   AF-A0AA46Q305-F1
#
_cell.length_a   1.000
_cell.length_b   1.000
_cell.length_c   1.000
_cell.angle_alpha   90.00
_cell.angle_beta   90.00
_cell.angle_gamma   90.00
#
_symmetry.space_group_name_H-M   'P 1'
#
loop_
_entity.id
_entity.type
_entity.pdbx_description
1 polymer ?
#
loop_
_entity_poly.entity_id
_entity_poly.type
_entity_poly.pdbx_seq_one_letter_code
_entity_poly.pdbx_strand_id
1 'polypeptide(L)' 'MVASQRELLRNALNNIATGTNIAVRLKESAQSAEVRELAKAVHFIGYGAQETILALTDEGRVKDL' A
#
# COMPACT_ATOMS: atom_id res chain seq x y z
N MET A 1 17.91 -11.22 -15.82
CA MET A 1 16.52 -11.71 -15.86
C MET A 1 15.60 -10.51 -15.96
N VAL A 2 14.70 -10.48 -16.94
CA VAL A 2 13.63 -9.48 -17.01
C VAL A 2 12.47 -10.03 -16.19
N ALA A 3 12.06 -9.32 -15.13
CA ALA A 3 10.90 -9.70 -14.34
C ALA A 3 9.63 -9.50 -15.17
N SER A 4 8.68 -10.41 -15.04
CA SER A 4 7.35 -10.25 -15.64
C SER A 4 6.62 -9.05 -15.02
N GLN A 5 5.68 -8.46 -15.75
CA GLN A 5 4.83 -7.39 -15.22
C GLN A 5 4.12 -7.81 -13.93
N ARG A 6 3.67 -9.07 -13.85
CA ARG A 6 3.02 -9.63 -12.65
C ARG A 6 3.96 -9.68 -11.45
N GLU A 7 5.21 -10.07 -11.64
CA GLU A 7 6.22 -10.07 -10.57
C GLU A 7 6.53 -8.65 -10.10
N LEU A 8 6.65 -7.69 -11.03
CA LEU A 8 6.86 -6.28 -10.69
C LEU A 8 5.70 -5.71 -9.86
N LEU A 9 4.46 -6.00 -10.26
CA LEU A 9 3.27 -5.56 -9.53
C LEU A 9 3.18 -6.20 -8.13
N ARG A 10 3.47 -7.50 -8.00
CA ARG A 10 3.52 -8.18 -6.70
C ARG A 10 4.59 -7.61 -5.78
N ASN A 11 5.77 -7.33 -6.31
CA ASN A 11 6.85 -6.72 -5.54
C ASN A 11 6.48 -5.31 -5.09
N ALA A 12 5.86 -4.52 -5.98
CA ALA A 12 5.35 -3.19 -5.63
C ALA A 12 4.28 -3.27 -4.53
N LEU A 13 3.33 -4.21 -4.63
CA LEU A 13 2.30 -4.44 -3.61
C LEU A 13 2.90 -4.72 -2.24
N ASN A 14 3.88 -5.64 -2.16
CA ASN A 14 4.55 -6.00 -0.91
C ASN A 14 5.31 -4.81 -0.29
N ASN A 15 6.00 -4.03 -1.12
CA ASN A 15 6.74 -2.85 -0.65
C ASN A 15 5.80 -1.78 -0.10
N ILE A 16 4.70 -1.51 -0.81
CA ILE A 16 3.69 -0.54 -0.36
C ILE A 16 3.00 -1.03 0.91
N ALA A 17 2.62 -2.30 0.99
CA ALA A 17 2.02 -2.88 2.20
C ALA A 17 2.95 -2.75 3.41
N THR A 18 4.24 -3.00 3.23
CA THR A 18 5.25 -2.83 4.28
C THR A 18 5.33 -1.38 4.78
N GLY A 19 5.44 -0.41 3.86
CA GLY A 19 5.46 1.01 4.22
C GLY A 19 4.16 1.48 4.88
N THR A 20 3.03 0.98 4.39
CA THR A 20 1.69 1.27 4.92
C THR A 20 1.57 0.78 6.36
N ASN A 21 2.06 -0.42 6.67
CA ASN A 21 2.05 -0.97 8.03
C ASN A 21 2.91 -0.15 9.01
N ILE A 22 4.05 0.38 8.55
CA ILE A 22 4.86 1.32 9.35
C ILE A 22 4.05 2.58 9.65
N ALA A 23 3.40 3.14 8.63
CA ALA A 23 2.56 4.32 8.78
C ALA A 23 1.36 4.09 9.72
N VAL A 24 0.73 2.90 9.67
CA VAL A 24 -0.34 2.49 10.61
C VAL A 24 0.15 2.54 12.06
N ARG A 25 1.34 2.04 12.33
CA ARG A 25 1.89 2.07 13.69
C ARG A 25 2.20 3.51 14.13
N LEU A 26 2.83 4.30 13.25
CA LEU A 26 3.27 5.66 13.58
C LEU A 26 2.11 6.66 13.74
N LYS A 27 1.02 6.52 12.99
CA LYS A 27 -0.14 7.42 13.11
C LYS A 27 -0.79 7.37 14.50
N GLU A 28 -0.57 6.29 15.25
CA GLU A 28 -1.07 6.07 16.61
C GLU A 28 -0.01 6.30 17.68
N SER A 29 1.24 5.89 17.44
CA SER A 29 2.27 5.86 18.48
C SER A 29 3.26 7.03 18.47
N ALA A 30 3.31 7.85 17.42
CA ALA A 30 4.29 8.94 17.34
C ALA A 30 3.96 10.07 18.33
N GLN A 31 4.99 10.64 18.98
CA GLN A 31 4.83 11.73 19.95
C GLN A 31 4.48 13.06 19.27
N SER A 32 5.12 13.39 18.14
CA SER A 32 4.81 14.59 17.36
C SER A 32 3.46 14.46 16.64
N ALA A 33 2.65 15.51 16.72
CA ALA A 33 1.36 15.58 16.03
C ALA A 33 1.55 15.60 14.51
N GLU A 34 2.55 16.33 14.02
CA GLU A 34 2.92 16.45 12.61
C GLU A 34 3.31 15.08 12.05
N VAL A 35 4.09 14.29 12.81
CA VAL A 35 4.46 12.92 12.40
C VAL A 35 3.22 12.02 12.34
N ARG A 36 2.27 12.14 13.27
CA ARG A 36 1.03 11.37 13.21
C ARG A 36 0.19 11.74 11.99
N GLU A 37 0.07 13.02 11.66
CA GLU A 37 -0.67 13.48 10.48
C GLU A 37 -0.02 13.04 9.19
N LEU A 38 1.31 13.16 9.08
CA LEU A 38 2.06 12.64 7.93
C LEU A 38 1.88 11.12 7.79
N ALA A 39 1.94 10.37 8.89
CA ALA A 39 1.71 8.94 8.88
C ALA A 39 0.27 8.56 8.46
N LYS A 40 -0.74 9.36 8.82
CA LYS A 40 -2.11 9.17 8.31
C LYS A 40 -2.17 9.37 6.79
N ALA A 41 -1.55 10.43 6.27
CA ALA A 41 -1.52 10.70 4.83
C ALA A 41 -0.82 9.56 4.05
N VAL A 42 0.34 9.11 4.53
CA VAL A 42 1.07 7.96 3.94
C VAL A 42 0.24 6.68 4.01
N HIS A 43 -0.46 6.42 5.12
CA HIS A 43 -1.35 5.28 5.25
C HIS A 43 -2.47 5.29 4.19
N PHE A 44 -3.13 6.43 3.98
CA PHE A 44 -4.18 6.56 2.97
C PHE A 44 -3.66 6.35 1.54
N ILE A 45 -2.54 7.00 1.18
CA ILE A 45 -1.93 6.85 -0.13
C ILE A 45 -1.48 5.41 -0.36
N GLY A 46 -0.85 4.81 0.65
CA GLY A 46 -0.37 3.43 0.60
C GLY A 46 -1.50 2.41 0.45
N TYR A 47 -2.65 2.63 1.09
CA TYR A 47 -3.82 1.77 0.91
C TYR A 47 -4.40 1.86 -0.51
N GLY A 48 -4.65 3.08 -1.00
CA GLY A 48 -5.19 3.27 -2.37
C GLY A 48 -4.26 2.76 -3.47
N ALA A 49 -2.94 2.83 -3.27
CA ALA A 49 -1.97 2.25 -4.18
C ALA A 49 -2.03 0.71 -4.19
N GLN A 50 -2.26 0.06 -3.04
CA GLN A 50 -2.46 -1.39 -2.96
C GLN A 50 -3.72 -1.81 -3.70
N GLU A 51 -4.85 -1.11 -3.50
CA GLU A 51 -6.11 -1.37 -4.22
C GLU A 51 -5.94 -1.25 -5.73
N THR A 52 -5.23 -0.22 -6.19
CA THR A 52 -4.91 -0.03 -7.61
C THR A 52 -4.12 -1.20 -8.18
N ILE A 53 -3.10 -1.68 -7.44
CA ILE A 53 -2.29 -2.82 -7.89
C ILE A 53 -3.12 -4.12 -7.90
N LEU A 54 -3.94 -4.36 -6.88
CA LEU A 54 -4.82 -5.54 -6.81
C LEU A 54 -5.84 -5.56 -7.96
N ALA A 55 -6.34 -4.39 -8.36
CA ALA A 55 -7.21 -4.25 -9.54
C ALA A 55 -6.46 -4.56 -10.85
N LEU A 56 -5.17 -4.24 -10.94
CA LEU A 56 -4.32 -4.53 -12.10
C LEU A 56 -3.82 -5.98 -12.19
N THR A 57 -3.78 -6.72 -11.07
CA THR A 57 -3.31 -8.11 -11.03
C THR A 57 -4.43 -9.16 -11.14
N ASP A 58 -5.70 -8.74 -11.33
CA ASP A 58 -6.91 -9.56 -11.27
C ASP A 58 -7.10 -10.34 -9.94
N GLU A 59 -6.23 -10.15 -8.94
CA GLU A 59 -6.31 -10.80 -7.62
C GLU A 59 -7.39 -10.16 -6.72
N GLY A 60 -7.94 -9.00 -7.11
CA GLY A 60 -9.05 -8.32 -6.44
C GLY A 60 -10.41 -8.39 -7.15
N ARG A 61 -10.54 -9.08 -8.30
CA ARG A 61 -11.81 -9.16 -9.03
C ARG A 61 -12.70 -10.27 -8.49
N VAL A 62 -13.65 -9.93 -7.62
CA VAL A 62 -14.96 -10.61 -7.68
C VAL A 62 -15.61 -10.15 -8.98
N LYS A 63 -16.07 -11.09 -9.82
CA LYS A 63 -16.76 -10.77 -11.07
C LYS A 63 -18.14 -10.17 -10.74
N ASP A 64 -18.19 -8.88 -10.44
CA ASP A 64 -19.43 -8.15 -10.15
C ASP A 64 -19.90 -7.30 -11.36
N LEU A 65 -19.55 -7.74 -12.58
CA LEU A 65 -20.14 -7.28 -13.85
C LEU A 65 -20.69 -8.47 -14.63
#